data_AF-A0A661QL39-F1
#
_entry.id   AF-A0A661QL39-F1
#
_cell.length_a   1.000
_cell.length_b   1.000
_cell.length_c   1.000
_cell.angle_alpha   90.00
_cell.angle_beta   90.00
_cell.angle_gamma   90.00
#
_symmetry.space_group_name_H-M   'P 1'
#
loop_
_entity.id
_entity.type
_entity.pdbx_description
1 polymer ?
#
loop_
_entity_poly.entity_id
_entity_poly.type
_entity_poly.pdbx_seq_one_letter_code
_entity_poly.pdbx_strand_id
1 'polypeptide(L)' 'TINMEHLPSDVREWATAHPITRPPRGSLAMQEATRIQEALEKCGGNRIAAAKELGISRTTLWRKIKKYGLD' A
#
# COMPACT_ATOMS: atom_id res chain seq x y z
N THR A 1 14.25 -24.39 -15.29
CA THR A 1 13.13 -23.43 -15.27
C THR A 1 11.86 -24.23 -15.07
N ILE A 2 11.09 -23.98 -14.01
CA ILE A 2 9.84 -24.73 -13.77
C ILE A 2 8.72 -24.04 -14.58
N ASN A 3 8.16 -24.76 -15.55
CA ASN A 3 7.00 -24.29 -16.34
C ASN A 3 5.68 -24.72 -15.69
N MET A 4 4.58 -24.05 -16.03
CA MET A 4 3.24 -24.28 -15.45
C MET A 4 2.70 -25.70 -15.64
N GLU A 5 3.24 -26.43 -16.62
CA GLU A 5 2.96 -27.84 -16.90
C GLU A 5 3.61 -28.82 -15.91
N HIS A 6 4.55 -28.35 -15.08
CA HIS A 6 5.18 -29.16 -14.03
C HIS A 6 4.49 -29.02 -12.66
N LEU A 7 3.41 -28.25 -12.58
CA LEU A 7 2.61 -28.13 -11.36
C LEU A 7 1.57 -29.27 -11.29
N PRO A 8 1.38 -29.90 -10.12
CA PRO A 8 0.28 -30.84 -9.88
C PRO A 8 -1.08 -30.20 -10.17
N SER A 9 -2.03 -31.02 -10.62
CA SER A 9 -3.38 -30.60 -11.02
C SER A 9 -4.07 -29.74 -9.97
N ASP A 10 -3.98 -30.12 -8.69
CA ASP A 10 -4.58 -29.38 -7.57
C ASP A 10 -4.08 -27.93 -7.48
N VAL A 11 -2.79 -27.70 -7.72
CA VAL A 11 -2.20 -26.36 -7.68
C VAL A 11 -2.60 -25.56 -8.92
N ARG A 12 -2.71 -26.22 -10.07
CA ARG A 12 -3.15 -25.57 -11.31
C ARG A 12 -4.61 -25.14 -11.24
N GLU A 13 -5.49 -26.00 -10.72
CA GLU A 13 -6.90 -25.65 -10.50
C GLU A 13 -7.05 -24.51 -9.50
N TRP A 14 -6.30 -24.53 -8.39
CA TRP A 14 -6.29 -23.43 -7.42
C TRP A 14 -5.88 -22.09 -8.05
N ALA A 15 -4.82 -22.08 -8.86
CA ALA A 15 -4.32 -20.88 -9.53
C ALA A 15 -5.33 -20.34 -10.57
N THR A 16 -6.07 -21.21 -11.25
CA THR A 16 -7.13 -20.79 -12.18
C THR A 16 -8.37 -20.25 -11.47
N ALA A 17 -8.73 -20.84 -10.31
CA ALA A 17 -9.88 -20.39 -9.52
C ALA A 17 -9.61 -19.07 -8.77
N HIS A 18 -8.35 -18.80 -8.43
CA HIS A 18 -7.93 -17.61 -7.69
C HIS A 18 -6.88 -16.83 -8.48
N PRO A 19 -7.29 -16.08 -9.53
CA PRO A 19 -6.36 -15.25 -10.26
C PRO A 19 -5.75 -14.23 -9.28
N ILE A 20 -4.44 -14.33 -9.07
CA ILE A 20 -3.71 -13.30 -8.31
C ILE A 20 -3.71 -12.03 -9.16
N THR A 21 -4.71 -11.19 -8.94
CA THR A 21 -4.78 -9.87 -9.56
C THR A 21 -3.85 -8.96 -8.79
N ARG A 22 -2.73 -8.59 -9.41
CA ARG A 22 -1.88 -7.54 -8.83
C ARG A 22 -2.67 -6.24 -8.92
N PRO A 23 -2.96 -5.55 -7.80
CA PRO A 23 -3.66 -4.28 -7.86
C PRO A 23 -2.85 -3.31 -8.75
N PRO A 24 -3.52 -2.49 -9.57
CA PRO A 24 -2.82 -1.50 -10.39
C PRO A 24 -1.98 -0.63 -9.46
N ARG A 25 -0.71 -0.38 -9.84
CA ARG A 25 0.27 0.32 -8.98
C ARG A 25 -0.24 1.66 -8.41
N GLY A 26 -1.16 2.32 -9.10
CA GLY A 26 -1.82 3.55 -8.64
C GLY A 26 -2.75 3.36 -7.44
N SER A 27 -3.39 2.20 -7.30
CA SER A 27 -4.35 1.94 -6.22
C SER A 27 -3.67 1.96 -4.84
N LEU A 28 -2.49 1.35 -4.70
CA LEU A 28 -1.76 1.35 -3.43
C LEU A 28 -1.23 2.75 -3.07
N ALA A 29 -0.75 3.49 -4.07
CA ALA A 29 -0.28 4.86 -3.87
C ALA A 29 -1.40 5.80 -3.44
N MET A 30 -2.59 5.66 -4.02
CA MET A 30 -3.75 6.47 -3.67
C MET A 30 -4.29 6.12 -2.28
N GLN A 31 -4.37 4.83 -1.94
CA GLN A 31 -4.72 4.37 -0.59
C GLN A 31 -3.74 4.90 0.46
N GLU A 32 -2.44 4.92 0.15
CA GLU A 32 -1.43 5.46 1.06
C GLU A 32 -1.58 6.98 1.24
N ALA A 33 -1.84 7.73 0.16
CA ALA A 33 -2.09 9.17 0.23
C ALA A 33 -3.33 9.48 1.09
N THR A 34 -4.43 8.75 0.90
CA THR A 34 -5.65 8.89 1.71
C THR A 34 -5.37 8.64 3.19
N ARG A 35 -4.67 7.56 3.54
CA ARG A 35 -4.31 7.27 4.94
C ARG A 35 -3.48 8.38 5.58
N ILE A 36 -2.55 8.96 4.83
CA ILE A 36 -1.74 10.09 5.31
C ILE A 36 -2.61 11.31 5.57
N GLN A 37 -3.51 11.62 4.65
CA GLN A 37 -4.44 12.74 4.79
C GLN A 37 -5.35 12.56 6.02
N GLU A 38 -5.97 11.39 6.17
CA GLU A 38 -6.82 11.07 7.32
C GLU A 38 -6.06 11.18 8.65
N ALA A 39 -4.81 10.70 8.71
CA ALA A 39 -3.99 10.78 9.91
C ALA A 39 -3.64 12.25 10.24
N LEU A 40 -3.37 13.07 9.23
CA LEU A 40 -3.13 14.51 9.41
C LEU A 40 -4.39 15.22 9.93
N GLU A 41 -5.55 14.93 9.36
CA GLU A 41 -6.83 15.51 9.79
C GLU A 41 -7.19 15.11 11.22
N LYS A 42 -7.11 13.81 11.56
CA LYS A 42 -7.33 13.31 12.93
C LYS A 42 -6.41 13.95 13.96
N CYS A 43 -5.17 14.23 13.56
CA CYS A 43 -4.17 14.86 14.41
C CYS A 43 -4.18 16.40 14.38
N GLY A 44 -5.17 17.02 13.71
CA GLY A 44 -5.26 18.49 13.60
C GLY A 44 -4.05 19.13 12.90
N GLY A 45 -3.44 18.44 11.94
CA GLY A 45 -2.23 18.88 11.24
C GLY A 45 -0.92 18.60 11.99
N ASN A 46 -0.97 18.00 13.19
CA ASN A 46 0.25 17.64 13.91
C ASN A 46 0.96 16.46 13.24
N ARG A 47 1.98 16.78 12.44
CA ARG A 47 2.80 15.82 11.68
C ARG A 47 3.51 14.78 12.56
N ILE A 48 3.83 15.11 13.82
CA ILE A 48 4.47 14.14 14.73
C ILE A 48 3.44 13.11 15.22
N ALA A 49 2.25 13.58 15.59
CA ALA A 49 1.16 12.70 16.00
C ALA A 49 0.69 11.81 14.84
N ALA A 50 0.54 12.38 13.63
CA ALA A 50 0.17 11.61 12.44
C ALA A 50 1.20 10.55 12.07
N ALA A 51 2.51 10.85 12.23
CA ALA A 51 3.57 9.87 12.01
C ALA A 51 3.50 8.71 13.02
N LYS A 52 3.21 9.01 14.29
CA LYS A 52 3.02 7.99 15.34
C LYS A 52 1.80 7.11 15.07
N GLU A 53 0.68 7.70 14.68
CA GLU A 53 -0.55 6.98 14.31
C GLU A 53 -0.31 6.02 13.13
N LEU A 54 0.44 6.47 12.13
CA LEU A 54 0.78 5.66 10.95
C LEU A 54 1.92 4.65 11.21
N GLY A 55 2.54 4.66 12.38
CA GLY A 55 3.67 3.78 12.72
C GLY A 55 4.93 4.05 11.89
N ILE A 56 5.12 5.28 11.40
CA ILE A 56 6.27 5.67 10.56
C ILE A 56 7.08 6.80 11.21
N SER A 57 8.33 6.96 10.78
CA SER A 57 9.14 8.09 11.21
C SER A 57 8.61 9.42 10.63
N ARG A 58 8.85 10.53 11.34
CA ARG A 58 8.52 11.88 10.86
C ARG A 58 9.15 12.18 9.48
N THR A 59 10.39 11.77 9.25
CA THR A 59 11.09 11.98 7.98
C THR A 59 10.45 11.17 6.85
N THR A 60 9.99 9.94 7.14
CA THR A 60 9.19 9.14 6.18
C THR A 60 7.87 9.84 5.85
N LEU A 61 7.14 10.33 6.85
CA LEU A 61 5.89 11.05 6.62
C LEU A 61 6.11 12.27 5.72
N TRP A 62 7.13 13.09 6.01
CA TRP A 62 7.43 14.28 5.21
C TRP A 62 7.75 13.95 3.75
N ARG A 63 8.56 12.90 3.51
CA ARG A 63 8.85 12.44 2.13
C ARG A 63 7.59 11.99 1.41
N LYS A 64 6.67 11.29 2.10
CA LYS A 64 5.39 10.87 1.52
C LYS A 64 4.47 12.06 1.24
N ILE A 65 4.35 13.03 2.16
CA ILE A 65 3.60 14.27 1.95
C ILE A 65 4.07 14.99 0.68
N LYS A 66 5.39 15.19 0.53
CA LYS A 66 5.94 15.82 -0.68
C LYS A 66 5.73 14.96 -1.94
N LYS A 67 5.84 13.63 -1.83
CA LYS A 67 5.59 12.71 -2.95
C LYS A 67 4.13 12.75 -3.44
N TYR A 68 3.18 12.95 -2.53
CA TYR A 68 1.75 12.94 -2.83
C TYR A 68 1.13 14.33 -2.98
N GLY A 69 1.90 15.41 -2.75
CA GLY A 69 1.41 16.79 -2.87
C GLY A 69 0.42 17.20 -1.77
N LEU A 70 0.61 16.69 -0.55
CA LEU A 70 -0.28 16.89 0.61
C LEU A 70 0.17 18.06 1.53
N ASP A 71 0.95 19.02 1.02
CA ASP A 71 1.49 20.16 1.79
C ASP A 71 0.67 21.43 1.59
#